data_AF-A0A2R4ZPP2-F1
#
_entry.id   AF-A0A2R4ZPP2-F1
#
_cell.length_a   1.000
_cell.length_b   1.000
_cell.length_c   1.000
_cell.angle_alpha   90.00
_cell.angle_beta   90.00
_cell.angle_gamma   90.00
#
_symmetry.space_group_name_H-M   'P 1'
#
loop_
_entity.id
_entity.type
_entity.pdbx_description
1 polymer ?
#
loop_
_entity_poly.entity_id
_entity_poly.type
_entity_poly.pdbx_seq_one_letter_code
_entity_poly.pdbx_strand_id
1 'polypeptide(L)'
;MEPKSSSEKEATLYSWAFRTGMIMLRQLEQIYGDNADKRLYTQLLTLRSEELPARFRRQLANMLIEMRPGEISFPPEVREERIWSIDEYYRYSTAILAGFYDAIRKWREDKEKEKQKESEGGAPSG
;
A
#
# COMPACT_ATOMS: atom_id res chain seq x y z
N MET A 1 26.68 20.17 -22.22
CA MET A 1 26.52 19.22 -21.09
C MET A 1 25.49 19.86 -20.18
N GLU A 2 24.22 19.54 -20.38
CA GLU A 2 23.13 20.15 -19.60
C GLU A 2 23.08 19.48 -18.21
N PRO A 3 22.90 20.24 -17.12
CA PRO A 3 22.75 19.66 -15.80
C PRO A 3 21.41 18.94 -15.72
N LYS A 4 21.43 17.61 -15.55
CA LYS A 4 20.22 16.83 -15.25
C LYS A 4 19.64 17.32 -13.92
N SER A 5 18.40 17.79 -13.97
CA SER A 5 17.68 18.30 -12.82
C SER A 5 17.50 17.21 -11.76
N SER A 6 17.65 17.62 -10.51
CA SER A 6 17.72 16.80 -9.31
C SER A 6 16.35 16.55 -8.67
N SER A 7 15.39 15.88 -9.34
CA SER A 7 14.07 15.65 -8.72
C SER A 7 13.33 14.33 -8.94
N GLU A 8 13.93 13.31 -9.55
CA GLU A 8 13.32 11.97 -9.58
C GLU A 8 14.18 11.01 -8.75
N LYS A 9 13.97 11.01 -7.43
CA LYS A 9 14.38 9.86 -6.63
C LYS A 9 13.64 8.65 -7.20
N GLU A 10 14.36 7.67 -7.73
CA GLU A 10 13.75 6.41 -8.17
C GLU A 10 12.77 5.91 -7.10
N ALA A 11 11.51 5.77 -7.49
CA ALA A 11 10.48 5.32 -6.58
C ALA A 11 10.76 3.87 -6.18
N THR A 12 11.22 3.66 -4.95
CA THR A 12 11.47 2.31 -4.42
C THR A 12 10.18 1.50 -4.33
N LEU A 13 10.28 0.16 -4.38
CA LEU A 13 9.13 -0.74 -4.17
C LEU A 13 8.40 -0.47 -2.84
N TYR A 14 9.14 -0.11 -1.79
CA TYR A 14 8.56 0.33 -0.53
C TYR A 14 7.67 1.58 -0.71
N SER A 15 8.22 2.64 -1.31
CA SER A 15 7.49 3.91 -1.49
C SER A 15 6.30 3.75 -2.44
N TRP A 16 6.41 2.85 -3.41
CA TRP A 16 5.29 2.43 -4.26
C TRP A 16 4.23 1.70 -3.43
N ALA A 17 4.58 0.66 -2.69
CA ALA A 17 3.64 -0.13 -1.91
C ALA A 17 2.93 0.72 -0.85
N PHE A 18 3.63 1.65 -0.21
CA PHE A 18 3.03 2.61 0.72
C PHE A 18 1.97 3.48 0.06
N ARG A 19 2.32 4.15 -1.06
CA ARG A 19 1.37 5.01 -1.79
C ARG A 19 0.17 4.22 -2.30
N THR A 20 0.43 3.03 -2.83
CA THR A 20 -0.58 2.08 -3.29
C THR A 20 -1.52 1.68 -2.16
N GLY A 21 -0.98 1.32 -0.99
CA GLY A 21 -1.78 0.99 0.19
C GLY A 21 -2.67 2.13 0.65
N MET A 22 -2.18 3.38 0.61
CA MET A 22 -2.99 4.56 0.94
C MET A 22 -4.15 4.77 -0.05
N ILE A 23 -3.92 4.56 -1.35
CA ILE A 23 -4.98 4.63 -2.37
C ILE A 23 -6.03 3.54 -2.11
N MET A 24 -5.58 2.30 -1.90
CA MET A 24 -6.46 1.16 -1.59
C MET A 24 -7.31 1.43 -0.34
N LEU A 25 -6.73 2.00 0.72
CA LEU A 25 -7.47 2.33 1.94
C LEU A 25 -8.57 3.37 1.70
N ARG A 26 -8.29 4.42 0.93
CA ARG A 26 -9.31 5.42 0.57
C ARG A 26 -10.49 4.80 -0.21
N GLN A 27 -10.19 3.87 -1.11
CA GLN A 27 -11.23 3.19 -1.88
C GLN A 27 -12.03 2.21 -1.02
N LEU A 28 -11.34 1.42 -0.19
CA LEU A 28 -11.98 0.51 0.76
C LEU A 28 -12.83 1.27 1.77
N GLU A 29 -12.41 2.45 2.20
CA GLU A 29 -13.17 3.31 3.11
C GLU A 29 -14.52 3.73 2.49
N GLN A 30 -14.55 4.04 1.20
CA GLN A 30 -15.81 4.37 0.51
C GLN A 30 -16.80 3.19 0.48
N ILE A 31 -16.31 1.95 0.53
CA ILE A 31 -17.13 0.72 0.42
C ILE A 31 -17.46 0.14 1.81
N TYR A 32 -16.51 0.19 2.75
CA TYR A 32 -16.54 -0.54 4.02
C TYR A 32 -16.43 0.36 5.26
N GLY A 33 -16.24 1.68 5.09
CA GLY A 33 -16.06 2.63 6.18
C GLY A 33 -14.88 2.29 7.08
N ASP A 34 -15.09 2.37 8.40
CA ASP A 34 -14.09 2.10 9.44
C ASP A 34 -13.46 0.70 9.41
N ASN A 35 -13.97 -0.24 8.60
CA ASN A 35 -13.39 -1.57 8.43
C ASN A 35 -12.40 -1.68 7.26
N ALA A 36 -12.08 -0.57 6.58
CA ALA A 36 -11.14 -0.54 5.45
C ALA A 36 -9.76 -1.12 5.81
N ASP A 37 -9.23 -0.78 6.98
CA ASP A 37 -7.94 -1.25 7.46
C ASP A 37 -7.92 -2.77 7.68
N LYS A 38 -8.97 -3.34 8.28
CA LYS A 38 -9.09 -4.78 8.52
C LYS A 38 -9.15 -5.56 7.21
N ARG A 39 -9.79 -5.00 6.18
CA ARG A 39 -9.84 -5.59 4.84
C ARG A 39 -8.46 -5.64 4.20
N LEU A 40 -7.75 -4.52 4.18
CA LEU A 40 -6.39 -4.49 3.63
C LEU A 40 -5.42 -5.35 4.46
N TYR A 41 -5.56 -5.36 5.79
CA TYR A 41 -4.72 -6.16 6.68
C TYR A 41 -4.90 -7.66 6.45
N THR A 42 -6.13 -8.12 6.24
CA THR A 42 -6.39 -9.53 5.88
C THR A 42 -5.67 -9.93 4.59
N GLN A 43 -5.76 -9.09 3.55
CA GLN A 43 -5.08 -9.32 2.29
C GLN A 43 -3.55 -9.32 2.45
N LEU A 44 -3.03 -8.43 3.30
CA LEU A 44 -1.60 -8.38 3.62
C LEU A 44 -1.12 -9.67 4.32
N LEU A 45 -1.92 -10.24 5.23
CA LEU A 45 -1.61 -11.51 5.88
C LEU A 45 -1.59 -12.67 4.87
N THR A 46 -2.55 -12.70 3.94
CA THR A 46 -2.56 -13.66 2.84
C THR A 46 -1.30 -13.53 1.99
N LEU A 47 -0.95 -12.32 1.56
CA LEU A 47 0.24 -12.06 0.76
C LEU A 47 1.53 -12.49 1.49
N ARG A 48 1.63 -12.22 2.79
CA ARG A 48 2.78 -12.64 3.63
C ARG A 48 2.95 -14.15 3.68
N SER A 49 1.86 -14.90 3.60
CA SER A 49 1.91 -16.37 3.67
C SER A 49 2.42 -17.04 2.39
N GLU A 50 2.61 -16.29 1.30
CA GLU A 50 3.06 -16.82 0.02
C GLU A 50 4.59 -16.92 -0.05
N GLU A 51 5.13 -18.11 0.23
CA GLU A 51 6.58 -18.39 0.25
C GLU A 51 7.21 -18.54 -1.15
N LEU A 52 6.39 -18.77 -2.18
CA LEU A 52 6.87 -18.94 -3.56
C LEU A 52 6.80 -17.61 -4.32
N PRO A 53 7.88 -17.15 -4.98
CA PRO A 53 7.92 -15.86 -5.67
C PRO A 53 6.80 -15.69 -6.71
N ALA A 54 6.48 -16.76 -7.46
CA ALA A 54 5.41 -16.74 -8.45
C ALA A 54 4.02 -16.61 -7.82
N ARG A 55 3.79 -17.29 -6.69
CA ARG A 55 2.50 -17.19 -5.97
C ARG A 55 2.34 -15.83 -5.31
N PHE A 56 3.39 -15.31 -4.68
CA PHE A 56 3.41 -13.96 -4.12
C PHE A 56 3.05 -12.90 -5.17
N ARG A 57 3.71 -12.93 -6.34
CA ARG A 57 3.42 -11.99 -7.44
C ARG A 57 1.98 -12.09 -7.92
N ARG A 58 1.48 -13.31 -8.12
CA ARG A 58 0.09 -13.54 -8.52
C ARG A 58 -0.89 -13.02 -7.48
N GLN A 59 -0.63 -13.26 -6.20
CA GLN A 59 -1.49 -12.80 -5.11
C GLN A 59 -1.45 -11.28 -4.97
N LEU A 60 -0.28 -10.66 -5.13
CA LEU A 60 -0.13 -9.20 -5.18
C LEU A 60 -0.95 -8.61 -6.33
N ALA A 61 -0.87 -9.19 -7.52
CA ALA A 61 -1.66 -8.75 -8.68
C ALA A 61 -3.17 -8.90 -8.44
N ASN A 62 -3.62 -10.05 -7.90
CA ASN A 62 -5.02 -10.28 -7.55
C ASN A 62 -5.52 -9.23 -6.55
N MET A 63 -4.77 -9.00 -5.47
CA MET A 63 -5.09 -8.00 -4.45
C MET A 63 -5.24 -6.60 -5.07
N LEU A 64 -4.35 -6.23 -5.99
CA LEU A 64 -4.42 -4.93 -6.66
C LEU A 64 -5.61 -4.84 -7.61
N ILE A 65 -5.91 -5.87 -8.39
CA ILE A 65 -7.07 -5.89 -9.29
C ILE A 65 -8.39 -5.83 -8.51
N GLU A 66 -8.51 -6.59 -7.42
CA GLU A 66 -9.70 -6.63 -6.58
C GLU A 66 -10.06 -5.26 -6.01
N MET A 67 -9.06 -4.48 -5.60
CA MET A 67 -9.27 -3.16 -5.02
C MET A 67 -9.53 -2.06 -6.06
N ARG A 68 -9.39 -2.36 -7.37
CA ARG A 68 -9.61 -1.44 -8.49
C ARG A 68 -8.99 -0.04 -8.30
N PRO A 69 -7.70 0.07 -7.98
CA PRO A 69 -7.06 1.36 -7.93
C PRO A 69 -6.91 1.88 -9.36
N GLY A 70 -7.83 2.75 -9.80
CA GLY A 70 -7.86 3.29 -11.17
C GLY A 70 -6.58 4.04 -11.57
N GLU A 71 -5.68 4.32 -10.62
CA GLU A 71 -4.50 5.16 -10.79
C GLU A 71 -3.16 4.44 -10.48
N ILE A 72 -3.14 3.11 -10.29
CA ILE A 72 -1.89 2.42 -9.90
C ILE A 72 -1.23 1.72 -11.08
N SER A 73 -0.06 2.21 -11.45
CA SER A 73 0.88 1.51 -12.34
C SER A 73 1.70 0.49 -11.55
N PHE A 74 1.91 -0.69 -12.13
CA PHE A 74 2.83 -1.69 -11.59
C PHE A 74 4.29 -1.29 -11.86
N PRO A 75 5.18 -1.36 -10.85
CA PRO A 75 6.60 -1.14 -11.05
C PRO A 75 7.19 -2.28 -11.89
N PRO A 76 8.29 -2.04 -12.63
CA PRO A 76 8.88 -3.03 -13.54
C PRO A 76 9.12 -4.38 -12.86
N GLU A 77 9.61 -4.38 -11.62
CA GLU A 77 9.93 -5.59 -10.86
C GLU A 77 8.69 -6.49 -10.65
N VAL A 78 7.50 -5.89 -10.56
CA VAL A 78 6.24 -6.62 -10.37
C VAL A 78 5.59 -6.98 -11.71
N ARG A 79 5.76 -6.15 -12.74
CA ARG A 79 5.14 -6.33 -14.06
C ARG A 79 5.90 -7.31 -14.97
N GLU A 80 7.21 -7.41 -14.81
CA GLU A 80 8.05 -8.23 -15.69
C GLU A 80 7.83 -9.74 -15.47
N GLU A 81 7.84 -10.50 -16.57
CA GLU A 81 7.71 -11.96 -16.56
C GLU A 81 8.96 -12.66 -16.00
N ARG A 82 10.06 -11.94 -15.83
CA ARG A 82 11.33 -12.46 -15.29
C ARG A 82 11.08 -13.14 -13.94
N ILE A 83 11.69 -14.31 -13.75
CA ILE A 83 11.67 -15.01 -12.47
C ILE A 83 12.56 -14.25 -11.48
N TRP A 84 12.02 -13.94 -10.29
CA TRP A 84 12.83 -13.42 -9.20
C TRP A 84 13.74 -14.51 -8.64
N SER A 85 15.01 -14.18 -8.43
CA SER A 85 15.88 -14.99 -7.58
C SER A 85 15.34 -15.04 -6.15
N ILE A 86 15.88 -15.96 -5.34
CA ILE A 86 15.51 -16.07 -3.91
C ILE A 86 15.80 -14.75 -3.18
N ASP A 87 16.97 -14.15 -3.43
CA ASP A 87 17.37 -12.88 -2.80
C ASP A 87 16.48 -11.71 -3.24
N GLU A 88 16.14 -11.65 -4.53
CA GLU A 88 15.21 -10.66 -5.07
C GLU A 88 13.83 -10.81 -4.44
N TYR A 89 13.34 -12.05 -4.32
CA TYR A 89 12.07 -12.31 -3.67
C TYR A 89 12.08 -11.82 -2.22
N TYR A 90 13.09 -12.13 -1.41
CA TYR A 90 13.14 -11.67 -0.03
C TYR A 90 13.22 -10.13 0.06
N ARG A 91 14.02 -9.49 -0.78
CA ARG A 91 14.14 -8.03 -0.82
C ARG A 91 12.82 -7.37 -1.23
N TYR A 92 12.22 -7.81 -2.32
CA TYR A 92 11.02 -7.21 -2.89
C TYR A 92 9.79 -7.47 -2.01
N SER A 93 9.60 -8.71 -1.57
CA SER A 93 8.48 -9.05 -0.67
C SER A 93 8.56 -8.25 0.63
N THR A 94 9.74 -8.14 1.25
CA THR A 94 9.92 -7.36 2.48
C THR A 94 9.58 -5.89 2.26
N ALA A 95 10.10 -5.28 1.18
CA ALA A 95 9.83 -3.87 0.87
C ALA A 95 8.33 -3.62 0.61
N ILE A 96 7.67 -4.50 -0.14
CA ILE A 96 6.25 -4.41 -0.46
C ILE A 96 5.38 -4.59 0.78
N LEU A 97 5.64 -5.63 1.57
CA LEU A 97 4.91 -5.91 2.80
C LEU A 97 5.06 -4.77 3.82
N ALA A 98 6.28 -4.25 4.00
CA ALA A 98 6.54 -3.12 4.89
C ALA A 98 5.79 -1.86 4.42
N GLY A 99 5.83 -1.55 3.12
CA GLY A 99 5.12 -0.38 2.58
C GLY A 99 3.62 -0.46 2.81
N PHE A 100 2.99 -1.61 2.56
CA PHE A 100 1.56 -1.80 2.85
C PHE A 100 1.24 -1.72 4.34
N TYR A 101 2.07 -2.33 5.19
CA TYR A 101 1.86 -2.30 6.64
C TYR A 101 1.92 -0.86 7.18
N ASP A 102 2.91 -0.08 6.76
CA ASP A 102 3.07 1.30 7.19
C ASP A 102 1.95 2.21 6.66
N ALA A 103 1.40 1.91 5.47
CA ALA A 103 0.21 2.60 4.98
C ALA A 103 -1.01 2.35 5.87
N ILE A 104 -1.25 1.10 6.29
CA ILE A 104 -2.33 0.75 7.24
C ILE A 104 -2.15 1.51 8.55
N ARG A 105 -0.93 1.53 9.10
CA ARG A 105 -0.62 2.25 10.33
C ARG A 105 -0.90 3.75 10.19
N LYS A 106 -0.40 4.37 9.12
CA LYS A 106 -0.57 5.79 8.86
C LYS A 106 -2.05 6.16 8.74
N TRP A 107 -2.84 5.37 8.02
CA TRP A 107 -4.27 5.61 7.88
C TRP A 107 -5.01 5.53 9.22
N ARG A 108 -4.68 4.57 10.08
CA ARG A 108 -5.25 4.49 11.45
C ARG A 108 -4.93 5.74 12.27
N GLU A 109 -3.68 6.17 12.27
CA GLU A 109 -3.24 7.39 12.96
C GLU A 109 -3.97 8.63 12.45
N ASP A 110 -4.23 8.72 11.14
CA ASP A 110 -5.00 9.83 10.56
C ASP A 110 -6.47 9.78 10.99
N LYS A 111 -7.09 8.59 11.02
CA LYS A 111 -8.48 8.42 11.47
C LYS A 111 -8.68 8.75 12.94
N GLU A 112 -7.73 8.40 13.79
CA GLU A 112 -7.77 8.77 15.20
C GLU A 112 -7.71 10.30 15.39
N LYS A 113 -6.86 10.98 14.60
CA LYS A 113 -6.76 12.45 14.63
C LYS A 113 -8.02 13.14 14.11
N GLU A 114 -8.67 12.59 13.08
CA GLU A 114 -9.96 13.09 12.57
C GLU A 114 -11.03 13.03 13.66
N LYS A 115 -11.17 11.87 14.33
CA LYS A 115 -12.13 11.67 15.43
C LYS A 115 -11.88 12.62 16.61
N GLN A 116 -10.62 12.87 16.96
CA GLN A 116 -10.27 13.82 18.03
C GLN A 116 -10.69 15.26 17.68
N LYS A 117 -10.43 15.71 16.45
CA LYS A 117 -10.82 17.06 16.00
C LYS A 117 -12.33 17.28 15.97
N GLU A 118 -13.10 16.27 15.58
CA GLU A 118 -14.57 16.32 15.60
C GLU A 118 -15.11 16.42 17.03
N SER A 119 -14.47 15.76 18.00
CA SER A 119 -14.85 15.85 19.41
C SER A 119 -14.52 17.19 20.07
N GLU A 120 -13.46 17.87 19.64
CA GLU A 120 -13.04 19.17 20.16
C GLU A 120 -13.78 20.36 19.51
N GLY A 121 -14.19 20.23 18.24
CA GLY A 121 -14.93 21.28 17.51
C GLY A 121 -16.44 21.33 17.78
N GLY A 122 -16.99 20.40 18.56
CA GLY A 122 -18.42 20.25 18.80
C GLY A 122 -18.99 20.95 20.05
N ALA A 123 -18.19 21.71 20.81
CA ALA A 123 -18.71 22.47 21.96
C ALA A 123 -19.51 23.70 21.45
N PRO A 124 -20.85 23.75 21.63
CA PRO A 124 -21.61 24.94 21.29
C PRO A 124 -21.25 26.03 22.29
N SER A 125 -20.82 27.19 21.78
CA SER A 125 -20.84 28.43 22.54
C SER A 125 -22.29 28.68 22.98
N GLY A 126 -22.55 28.47 24.27
CA GLY A 126 -23.83 28.81 24.90
C GLY A 126 -24.06 30.31 24.96
#